data_AF-A0A2G8HYU5-F1
#
_entry.id   AF-A0A2G8HYU5-F1
#
_cell.length_a   1.000
_cell.length_b   1.000
_cell.length_c   1.000
_cell.angle_alpha   90.00
_cell.angle_beta   90.00
_cell.angle_gamma   90.00
#
_symmetry.space_group_name_H-M   'P 1'
#
loop_
_entity.id
_entity.type
_entity.pdbx_description
1 polymer ?
#
loop_
_entity_poly.entity_id
_entity_poly.type
_entity_poly.pdbx_seq_one_letter_code
_entity_poly.pdbx_strand_id
1 'polypeptide(L)'
;MKTEIMRIQNVLKSSLREKGLHYKDLSKEMNISQATVKRLLNNDDVSLSKLIELCHSIGLDFFEVSERASHQRSKVYHFSKQQELFLAKDLKNFRYFRLLVLKESVSNIIEKLAITEQQSNKILKTLENLELIERWQYDKIKLLADFPFKWIPNGSLQKKYSGHILERVTQETKEAQLNDLSSDSKNNLIITEILLDENSQQEFNKELRKLVERYKAISKVELISKSKHASIFSSFFLTGKFSWWSS
;
A
#
# COMPACT_ATOMS: atom_id res chain seq x y z
N MET A 1 9.66 -9.58 -9.52
CA MET A 1 9.77 -9.05 -10.90
C MET A 1 8.96 -7.78 -11.15
N LYS A 2 7.61 -7.78 -11.18
CA LYS A 2 6.84 -6.57 -11.56
C LYS A 2 7.13 -5.31 -10.72
N THR A 3 7.31 -5.46 -9.41
CA THR A 3 7.68 -4.34 -8.51
C THR A 3 9.12 -3.85 -8.72
N GLU A 4 10.02 -4.68 -9.22
CA GLU A 4 11.42 -4.31 -9.48
C GLU A 4 11.53 -3.52 -10.78
N ILE A 5 10.82 -3.94 -11.83
CA ILE A 5 10.74 -3.22 -13.10
C ILE A 5 10.22 -1.78 -12.88
N MET A 6 9.15 -1.60 -12.10
CA MET A 6 8.63 -0.26 -11.77
C MET A 6 9.64 0.60 -11.02
N ARG A 7 10.43 0.03 -10.10
CA ARG A 7 11.46 0.79 -9.38
C ARG A 7 12.59 1.21 -10.30
N ILE A 8 13.06 0.31 -11.17
CA ILE A 8 14.07 0.61 -12.19
C ILE A 8 13.55 1.73 -13.12
N GLN A 9 12.31 1.63 -13.60
CA GLN A 9 11.67 2.68 -14.41
C GLN A 9 11.59 4.03 -13.68
N ASN A 10 11.34 4.02 -12.36
CA ASN A 10 11.30 5.25 -11.55
C ASN A 10 12.69 5.86 -11.37
N VAL A 11 13.72 5.06 -11.12
CA VAL A 11 15.12 5.53 -11.08
C VAL A 11 15.53 6.11 -12.43
N LEU A 12 15.20 5.44 -13.54
CA LEU A 12 15.44 5.96 -14.88
C LEU A 12 14.75 7.32 -15.09
N LYS A 13 13.48 7.44 -14.69
CA LYS A 13 12.73 8.70 -14.78
C LYS A 13 13.30 9.81 -13.88
N SER A 14 13.81 9.51 -12.69
CA SER A 14 14.45 10.52 -11.83
C SER A 14 15.80 10.95 -12.40
N SER A 15 16.61 10.00 -12.86
CA SER A 15 17.92 10.29 -13.44
C SER A 15 17.84 11.08 -14.76
N LEU A 16 16.78 10.90 -15.54
CA LEU A 16 16.50 11.78 -16.68
C LEU A 16 16.34 13.24 -16.26
N ARG A 17 15.56 13.49 -15.19
CA ARG A 17 15.34 14.85 -14.68
C ARG A 17 16.63 15.45 -14.12
N GLU A 18 17.41 14.66 -13.38
CA GLU A 18 18.71 15.08 -12.82
C GLU A 18 19.71 15.48 -13.92
N LYS A 19 19.72 14.75 -15.04
CA LYS A 19 20.59 15.02 -16.20
C LYS A 19 20.02 16.06 -17.17
N GLY A 20 18.83 16.63 -16.91
CA GLY A 20 18.16 17.57 -17.81
C GLY A 20 17.73 16.95 -19.15
N LEU A 21 17.59 15.62 -19.22
CA LEU A 21 17.22 14.87 -20.41
C LEU A 21 15.70 14.70 -20.50
N HIS A 22 15.18 14.74 -21.73
CA HIS A 22 13.76 14.55 -22.03
C HIS A 22 13.56 13.28 -22.87
N TYR A 23 12.31 12.80 -22.97
CA TYR A 23 12.00 11.61 -23.78
C TYR A 23 12.38 11.74 -25.26
N LYS A 24 12.47 12.97 -25.79
CA LYS A 24 12.97 13.24 -27.14
C LYS A 24 14.43 12.86 -27.31
N ASP A 25 15.24 12.98 -26.25
CA ASP A 25 16.67 12.72 -26.31
C ASP A 25 16.92 11.20 -26.34
N LEU A 26 16.15 10.45 -25.54
CA LEU A 26 16.14 8.97 -25.59
C LEU A 26 15.62 8.44 -26.91
N SER A 27 14.60 9.11 -27.49
CA SER A 27 14.06 8.70 -28.79
C SER A 27 15.11 8.77 -29.90
N LYS A 28 15.99 9.78 -29.83
CA LYS A 28 17.12 9.93 -30.76
C LYS A 28 18.21 8.90 -30.48
N GLU A 29 18.62 8.76 -29.23
CA GLU A 29 19.71 7.86 -28.84
C GLU A 29 19.39 6.39 -29.13
N MET A 30 18.15 5.97 -28.88
CA MET A 30 17.70 4.59 -29.08
C MET A 30 17.10 4.34 -30.47
N ASN A 31 17.03 5.37 -31.33
CA ASN A 31 16.40 5.32 -32.66
C ASN A 31 14.97 4.74 -32.65
N ILE A 32 14.13 5.20 -31.72
CA ILE A 32 12.72 4.79 -31.57
C ILE A 32 11.82 6.00 -31.41
N SER A 33 10.50 5.84 -31.62
CA SER A 33 9.56 6.94 -31.40
C SER A 33 9.49 7.36 -29.92
N GLN A 34 9.18 8.64 -29.66
CA GLN A 34 8.90 9.12 -28.30
C GLN A 34 7.72 8.38 -27.65
N ALA A 35 6.74 7.92 -28.44
CA ALA A 35 5.64 7.10 -27.96
C ALA A 35 6.14 5.74 -27.45
N THR A 36 7.12 5.14 -28.13
CA THR A 36 7.78 3.92 -27.68
C THR A 36 8.55 4.14 -26.38
N VAL A 37 9.32 5.24 -26.26
CA VAL A 37 10.02 5.60 -25.00
C VAL A 37 9.04 5.75 -23.84
N LYS A 38 7.93 6.47 -24.06
CA LYS A 38 6.87 6.61 -23.05
C LYS A 38 6.27 5.26 -22.65
N ARG A 39 6.07 4.36 -23.62
CA ARG A 39 5.58 3.00 -23.34
C ARG A 39 6.58 2.22 -22.51
N LEU A 40 7.87 2.28 -22.82
CA LEU A 40 8.91 1.55 -22.08
C LEU A 40 9.12 2.07 -20.65
N LEU A 41 8.92 3.37 -20.41
CA LEU A 41 9.10 3.96 -19.07
C LEU A 41 7.85 3.91 -18.18
N ASN A 42 6.67 3.57 -18.71
CA ASN A 42 5.41 3.64 -17.98
C ASN A 42 4.53 2.39 -18.07
N ASN A 43 4.94 1.36 -18.82
CA ASN A 43 4.14 0.15 -19.03
C ASN A 43 4.83 -1.08 -18.41
N ASP A 44 4.02 -2.08 -18.05
CA ASP A 44 4.44 -3.17 -17.16
C ASP A 44 5.18 -4.33 -17.86
N ASP A 45 5.07 -4.43 -19.20
CA ASP A 45 5.67 -5.50 -20.00
C ASP A 45 6.90 -5.00 -20.77
N VAL A 46 7.98 -4.74 -20.02
CA VAL A 46 9.28 -4.38 -20.59
C VAL A 46 10.29 -5.48 -20.28
N SER A 47 10.97 -5.97 -21.33
CA SER A 47 12.04 -6.95 -21.17
C SER A 47 13.24 -6.35 -20.44
N LEU A 48 13.97 -7.19 -19.70
CA LEU A 48 15.22 -6.79 -19.04
C LEU A 48 16.23 -6.19 -20.04
N SER A 49 16.34 -6.78 -21.23
CA SER A 49 17.21 -6.27 -22.29
C SER A 49 16.91 -4.81 -22.66
N LYS A 50 15.61 -4.44 -22.72
CA LYS A 50 15.19 -3.08 -23.06
C LYS A 50 15.39 -2.11 -21.89
N LEU A 51 15.31 -2.58 -20.64
CA LEU A 51 15.69 -1.78 -19.47
C LEU A 51 17.19 -1.46 -19.46
N ILE A 52 18.04 -2.44 -19.78
CA ILE A 52 19.49 -2.24 -19.87
C ILE A 52 19.81 -1.21 -20.98
N GLU A 53 19.18 -1.35 -22.14
CA GLU A 53 19.33 -0.39 -23.25
C GLU A 53 18.89 1.03 -22.85
N LEU A 54 17.82 1.15 -22.05
CA LEU A 54 17.40 2.44 -21.48
C LEU A 54 18.44 3.01 -20.52
N CYS A 55 19.07 2.20 -19.66
CA CYS A 55 20.12 2.66 -18.76
C CYS A 55 21.30 3.22 -19.55
N HIS A 56 21.74 2.49 -20.58
CA HIS A 56 22.87 2.89 -21.41
C HIS A 56 22.58 4.16 -22.22
N SER A 57 21.37 4.33 -22.75
CA SER A 57 21.00 5.55 -23.50
C SER A 57 21.00 6.83 -22.67
N ILE A 58 21.05 6.73 -21.34
CA ILE A 58 21.19 7.87 -20.44
C ILE A 58 22.55 7.89 -19.72
N GLY A 59 23.49 7.04 -20.15
CA GLY A 59 24.83 6.93 -19.60
C GLY A 59 24.85 6.47 -18.14
N LEU A 60 24.07 5.43 -17.81
CA LEU A 60 24.10 4.74 -16.52
C LEU A 60 24.28 3.24 -16.73
N ASP A 61 25.01 2.61 -15.81
CA ASP A 61 25.12 1.15 -15.77
C ASP A 61 23.88 0.50 -15.13
N PHE A 62 23.50 -0.69 -15.59
CA PHE A 62 22.32 -1.37 -15.06
C PHE A 62 22.47 -1.73 -13.58
N PHE A 63 23.65 -2.14 -13.11
CA PHE A 63 23.87 -2.46 -11.69
C PHE A 63 23.77 -1.20 -10.85
N GLU A 64 24.27 -0.07 -11.32
CA GLU A 64 24.10 1.23 -10.65
C GLU A 64 22.61 1.62 -10.52
N VAL A 65 21.83 1.47 -11.60
CA VAL A 65 20.39 1.73 -11.58
C VAL A 65 19.65 0.75 -10.67
N SER A 66 20.04 -0.52 -10.68
CA SER A 66 19.48 -1.58 -9.83
C SER A 66 19.79 -1.34 -8.35
N GLU A 67 21.01 -0.91 -8.04
CA GLU A 67 21.43 -0.53 -6.69
C GLU A 67 20.67 0.71 -6.21
N ARG A 68 20.54 1.75 -7.04
CA ARG A 68 19.70 2.90 -6.71
C ARG A 68 18.23 2.50 -6.53
N ALA A 69 17.72 1.55 -7.32
CA ALA A 69 16.36 1.03 -7.19
C ALA A 69 16.17 0.19 -5.92
N SER A 70 17.24 -0.45 -5.43
CA SER A 70 17.25 -1.20 -4.17
C SER A 70 17.40 -0.28 -2.95
N HIS A 71 18.15 0.82 -3.08
CA HIS A 71 18.31 1.89 -2.08
C HIS A 71 17.12 2.86 -2.06
N GLN A 72 16.37 3.00 -3.15
CA GLN A 72 15.00 3.53 -3.19
C GLN A 72 13.99 2.53 -2.56
N ARG A 73 14.40 1.79 -1.53
CA ARG A 73 13.47 1.53 -0.43
C ARG A 73 13.00 2.90 0.03
N SER A 74 11.83 3.32 -0.46
CA SER A 74 11.09 4.50 0.01
C SER A 74 11.42 4.68 1.48
N LYS A 75 12.00 5.84 1.86
CA LYS A 75 12.26 6.18 3.26
C LYS A 75 10.93 5.95 3.96
N VAL A 76 10.85 4.84 4.69
CA VAL A 76 9.59 4.38 5.25
C VAL A 76 9.12 5.51 6.13
N TYR A 77 7.94 6.06 5.83
CA TYR A 77 7.43 7.19 6.57
C TYR A 77 7.16 6.73 8.00
N HIS A 78 7.65 7.45 9.01
CA HIS A 78 7.39 7.16 10.42
C HIS A 78 6.50 8.25 10.98
N PHE A 79 5.39 7.87 11.63
CA PHE A 79 4.56 8.85 12.30
C PHE A 79 5.31 9.51 13.45
N SER A 80 5.18 10.83 13.57
CA SER A 80 5.56 11.54 14.78
C SER A 80 4.60 11.19 15.93
N LYS A 81 5.04 11.39 17.17
CA LYS A 81 4.18 11.16 18.36
C LYS A 81 2.89 11.98 18.30
N GLN A 82 2.95 13.21 17.81
CA GLN A 82 1.78 14.08 17.68
C GLN A 82 0.80 13.56 16.62
N GLN A 83 1.32 13.07 15.48
CA GLN A 83 0.51 12.44 14.44
C GLN A 83 -0.22 11.21 14.97
N GLU A 84 0.50 10.31 15.68
CA GLU A 84 -0.13 9.13 16.28
C GLU A 84 -1.19 9.49 17.31
N LEU A 85 -0.95 10.48 18.17
CA LEU A 85 -1.91 10.91 19.18
C LEU A 85 -3.19 11.44 18.53
N PHE A 86 -3.08 12.24 17.48
CA PHE A 86 -4.25 12.73 16.74
C PHE A 86 -5.04 11.61 16.07
N LEU A 87 -4.35 10.73 15.34
CA LEU A 87 -4.97 9.60 14.64
C LEU A 87 -5.58 8.60 15.63
N ALA A 88 -4.99 8.44 16.81
CA ALA A 88 -5.50 7.59 17.88
C ALA A 88 -6.59 8.26 18.73
N LYS A 89 -6.73 9.59 18.72
CA LYS A 89 -7.73 10.28 19.56
C LYS A 89 -9.15 9.81 19.24
N ASP A 90 -9.47 9.72 17.96
CA ASP A 90 -10.71 9.15 17.44
C ASP A 90 -10.37 8.28 16.24
N LEU A 91 -10.88 7.04 16.22
CA LEU A 91 -10.64 6.12 15.12
C LEU A 91 -11.18 6.66 13.79
N LYS A 92 -12.18 7.55 13.82
CA LYS A 92 -12.65 8.29 12.64
C LYS A 92 -11.53 9.09 11.99
N ASN A 93 -10.61 9.70 12.75
CA ASN A 93 -9.46 10.44 12.20
C ASN A 93 -8.55 9.51 11.41
N PHE A 94 -8.22 8.35 11.99
CA PHE A 94 -7.39 7.36 11.30
C PHE A 94 -8.08 6.76 10.07
N ARG A 95 -9.37 6.43 10.17
CA ARG A 95 -10.16 5.92 9.03
C ARG A 95 -10.24 6.95 7.90
N TYR A 96 -10.43 8.22 8.23
CA TYR A 96 -10.43 9.32 7.26
C TYR A 96 -9.08 9.38 6.54
N PHE A 97 -7.98 9.45 7.29
CA PHE A 97 -6.64 9.49 6.71
C PHE A 97 -6.33 8.25 5.85
N ARG A 98 -6.73 7.06 6.31
CA ARG A 98 -6.60 5.82 5.54
C ARG A 98 -7.35 5.87 4.21
N LEU A 99 -8.57 6.43 4.17
CA LEU A 99 -9.33 6.56 2.92
C LEU A 99 -8.67 7.56 1.95
N LEU A 100 -8.08 8.64 2.46
CA LEU A 100 -7.25 9.53 1.63
C LEU A 100 -6.05 8.79 1.04
N VAL A 101 -5.37 7.93 1.82
CA VAL A 101 -4.28 7.06 1.35
C VAL A 101 -4.76 6.11 0.24
N LEU A 102 -6.01 5.65 0.33
CA LEU A 102 -6.68 4.87 -0.71
C LEU A 102 -7.18 5.71 -1.90
N LYS A 103 -6.84 7.00 -1.95
CA LYS A 103 -7.21 7.98 -3.00
C LYS A 103 -8.73 8.17 -3.17
N GLU A 104 -9.49 7.98 -2.11
CA GLU A 104 -10.92 8.29 -2.07
C GLU A 104 -11.14 9.81 -2.11
N SER A 105 -12.22 10.26 -2.75
CA SER A 105 -12.60 11.68 -2.74
C SER A 105 -13.13 12.09 -1.36
N VAL A 106 -12.93 13.35 -1.00
CA VAL A 106 -13.44 13.92 0.26
C VAL A 106 -14.95 13.71 0.39
N SER A 107 -15.72 13.90 -0.69
CA SER A 107 -17.17 13.66 -0.71
C SER A 107 -17.52 12.23 -0.30
N ASN A 108 -16.87 11.23 -0.91
CA ASN A 108 -17.13 9.83 -0.61
C ASN A 108 -16.69 9.46 0.80
N ILE A 109 -15.63 10.09 1.32
CA ILE A 109 -15.18 9.87 2.70
C ILE A 109 -16.22 10.38 3.70
N ILE A 110 -16.79 11.57 3.45
CA ILE A 110 -17.85 12.15 4.29
C ILE A 110 -19.04 11.20 4.38
N GLU A 111 -19.50 10.69 3.24
CA GLU A 111 -20.58 9.70 3.18
C GLU A 111 -20.21 8.39 3.89
N LYS A 112 -19.06 7.79 3.56
CA LYS A 112 -18.60 6.50 4.13
C LYS A 112 -18.40 6.55 5.64
N LEU A 113 -18.05 7.71 6.19
CA LEU A 113 -17.82 7.89 7.63
C LEU A 113 -19.03 8.49 8.35
N ALA A 114 -20.10 8.85 7.64
CA ALA A 114 -21.27 9.52 8.17
C ALA A 114 -20.90 10.72 9.06
N ILE A 115 -20.08 11.63 8.52
CA ILE A 115 -19.64 12.85 9.19
C ILE A 115 -20.16 14.08 8.45
N THR A 116 -20.14 15.24 9.10
CA THR A 116 -20.49 16.51 8.45
C THR A 116 -19.30 17.11 7.69
N GLU A 117 -19.57 18.01 6.74
CA GLU A 117 -18.51 18.79 6.08
C GLU A 117 -17.64 19.57 7.07
N GLN A 118 -18.25 20.11 8.13
CA GLN A 118 -17.53 20.81 9.19
C GLN A 118 -16.55 19.89 9.93
N GLN A 119 -16.96 18.65 10.23
CA GLN A 119 -16.10 17.65 10.85
C GLN A 119 -14.97 17.25 9.89
N SER A 120 -15.28 17.03 8.62
CA SER A 120 -14.31 16.74 7.56
C SER A 120 -13.25 17.83 7.44
N ASN A 121 -13.66 19.09 7.35
CA ASN A 121 -12.77 20.24 7.30
C ASN A 121 -11.87 20.37 8.53
N LYS A 122 -12.39 20.05 9.73
CA LYS A 122 -11.60 20.03 10.96
C LYS A 122 -10.51 18.95 10.94
N ILE A 123 -10.86 17.75 10.44
CA ILE A 123 -9.90 16.65 10.28
C ILE A 123 -8.82 17.05 9.26
N LEU A 124 -9.22 17.52 8.07
CA LEU A 124 -8.31 17.95 7.02
C LEU A 124 -7.36 19.04 7.49
N LYS A 125 -7.86 20.08 8.16
CA LYS A 125 -7.03 21.16 8.71
C LYS A 125 -6.01 20.63 9.72
N THR A 126 -6.40 19.65 10.55
CA THR A 126 -5.48 19.07 11.53
C THR A 126 -4.44 18.17 10.87
N LEU A 127 -4.83 17.40 9.84
CA LEU A 127 -3.90 16.60 9.04
C LEU A 127 -2.88 17.47 8.31
N GLU A 128 -3.30 18.62 7.78
CA GLU A 128 -2.45 19.61 7.13
C GLU A 128 -1.46 20.24 8.11
N ASN A 129 -1.94 20.68 9.29
CA ASN A 129 -1.08 21.20 10.36
C ASN A 129 -0.07 20.18 10.89
N LEU A 130 -0.38 18.88 10.76
CA LEU A 130 0.50 17.78 11.15
C LEU A 130 1.40 17.31 10.02
N GLU A 131 1.42 18.01 8.87
CA GLU A 131 2.22 17.68 7.70
C GLU A 131 1.96 16.26 7.16
N LEU A 132 0.74 15.75 7.34
CA LEU A 132 0.32 14.47 6.77
C LEU A 132 -0.23 14.64 5.35
N ILE A 133 -0.75 15.83 5.04
CA ILE A 133 -1.30 16.20 3.74
C ILE A 133 -0.97 17.65 3.40
N GLU A 134 -1.03 17.98 2.11
CA GLU A 134 -1.15 19.35 1.59
C GLU A 134 -2.48 19.49 0.87
N ARG A 135 -3.22 20.57 1.11
CA ARG A 135 -4.41 20.92 0.33
C ARG A 135 -4.05 21.87 -0.79
N TRP A 136 -4.54 21.58 -1.99
CA TRP A 136 -4.36 22.40 -3.19
C TRP A 136 -5.71 22.94 -3.65
N GLN A 137 -5.70 23.82 -4.67
CA GLN A 137 -6.92 24.35 -5.27
C GLN A 137 -7.82 23.24 -5.83
N TYR A 138 -9.12 23.50 -5.89
CA TYR A 138 -10.16 22.58 -6.38
C TYR A 138 -10.23 21.25 -5.58
N ASP A 139 -10.05 21.33 -4.26
CA ASP A 139 -10.12 20.19 -3.31
C ASP A 139 -9.19 19.02 -3.64
N LYS A 140 -8.07 19.30 -4.32
CA LYS A 140 -7.01 18.32 -4.53
C LYS A 140 -6.21 18.17 -3.25
N ILE A 141 -6.07 16.95 -2.77
CA ILE A 141 -5.24 16.62 -1.61
C ILE A 141 -4.01 15.85 -2.09
N LYS A 142 -2.83 16.32 -1.69
CA LYS A 142 -1.57 15.61 -1.84
C LYS A 142 -1.19 15.00 -0.50
N LEU A 143 -0.90 13.70 -0.48
CA LEU A 143 -0.39 13.02 0.71
C LEU A 143 1.10 13.34 0.87
N LEU A 144 1.51 13.67 2.10
CA LEU A 144 2.92 13.85 2.46
C LEU A 144 3.50 12.60 3.12
N ALA A 145 2.63 11.75 3.67
CA ALA A 145 3.01 10.47 4.24
C ALA A 145 2.98 9.37 3.16
N ASP A 146 4.16 8.98 2.69
CA ASP A 146 4.30 7.90 1.71
C ASP A 146 3.98 6.53 2.32
N PHE A 147 3.04 5.82 1.69
CA PHE A 147 2.72 4.44 2.05
C PHE A 147 3.76 3.47 1.42
N PRO A 148 4.27 2.46 2.15
CA PRO A 148 3.88 2.09 3.51
C PRO A 148 4.54 2.96 4.58
N PHE A 149 3.75 3.36 5.59
CA PHE A 149 4.22 4.03 6.80
C PHE A 149 4.38 3.03 7.96
N LYS A 150 5.23 3.38 8.92
CA LYS A 150 5.45 2.66 10.18
C LYS A 150 4.84 3.43 11.35
N TRP A 151 4.20 2.66 12.23
CA TRP A 151 3.73 3.15 13.52
C TRP A 151 4.86 3.12 14.53
N ILE A 152 4.74 3.93 15.57
CA ILE A 152 5.60 3.88 16.74
C ILE A 152 5.30 2.55 17.44
N PRO A 153 6.32 1.71 17.68
CA PRO A 153 6.13 0.46 18.42
C PRO A 153 5.48 0.72 19.78
N ASN A 154 4.43 -0.04 20.09
CA ASN A 154 3.60 0.11 21.30
C ASN A 154 2.94 1.51 21.45
N GLY A 155 2.83 2.25 20.34
CA GLY A 155 2.22 3.57 20.26
C GLY A 155 0.70 3.55 20.45
N SER A 156 0.12 4.74 20.65
CA SER A 156 -1.32 4.89 20.91
C SER A 156 -2.17 4.45 19.72
N LEU A 157 -1.70 4.71 18.51
CA LEU A 157 -2.40 4.33 17.29
C LEU A 157 -2.43 2.81 17.12
N GLN A 158 -1.29 2.15 17.36
CA GLN A 158 -1.19 0.69 17.32
C GLN A 158 -2.20 0.05 18.27
N LYS A 159 -2.19 0.45 19.54
CA LYS A 159 -3.09 -0.11 20.56
C LYS A 159 -4.56 0.06 20.17
N LYS A 160 -4.95 1.27 19.75
CA LYS A 160 -6.34 1.56 19.39
C LYS A 160 -6.79 0.80 18.15
N TYR A 161 -5.93 0.72 17.13
CA TYR A 161 -6.25 -0.03 15.92
C TYR A 161 -6.33 -1.53 16.19
N SER A 162 -5.39 -2.10 16.93
CA SER A 162 -5.42 -3.52 17.29
C SER A 162 -6.68 -3.89 18.06
N GLY A 163 -7.11 -3.08 19.03
CA GLY A 163 -8.38 -3.28 19.73
C GLY A 163 -9.57 -3.29 18.77
N HIS A 164 -9.64 -2.30 17.88
CA HIS A 164 -10.70 -2.23 16.87
C HIS A 164 -10.71 -3.43 15.90
N ILE A 165 -9.55 -3.92 15.47
CA ILE A 165 -9.46 -5.09 14.59
C ILE A 165 -9.98 -6.35 15.30
N LEU A 166 -9.62 -6.54 16.58
CA LEU A 166 -10.12 -7.69 17.35
C LEU A 166 -11.63 -7.64 17.53
N GLU A 167 -12.19 -6.46 17.82
CA GLU A 167 -13.63 -6.24 17.87
C GLU A 167 -14.29 -6.59 16.53
N ARG A 168 -13.72 -6.13 15.41
CA ARG A 168 -14.30 -6.38 14.09
C ARG A 168 -14.21 -7.85 13.69
N VAL A 169 -13.06 -8.50 13.92
CA VAL A 169 -12.89 -9.94 13.66
C VAL A 169 -13.90 -10.74 14.48
N THR A 170 -14.13 -10.38 15.74
CA THR A 170 -15.13 -11.03 16.59
C THR A 170 -16.55 -10.89 16.03
N GLN A 171 -16.92 -9.69 15.55
CA GLN A 171 -18.22 -9.45 14.93
C GLN A 171 -18.39 -10.25 13.62
N GLU A 172 -17.42 -10.16 12.71
CA GLU A 172 -17.45 -10.86 11.41
C GLU A 172 -17.48 -12.38 11.59
N THR A 173 -16.79 -12.91 12.61
CA THR A 173 -16.82 -14.35 12.92
C THR A 173 -18.21 -14.78 13.38
N LYS A 174 -18.87 -13.99 14.24
CA LYS A 174 -20.26 -14.25 14.67
C LYS A 174 -21.23 -14.19 13.49
N GLU A 175 -21.10 -13.18 12.64
CA GLU A 175 -21.94 -13.04 11.43
C GLU A 175 -21.73 -14.20 10.45
N ALA A 176 -20.48 -14.62 10.22
CA ALA A 176 -20.17 -15.76 9.36
C ALA A 176 -20.74 -17.07 9.90
N GLN A 177 -20.65 -17.33 11.22
CA GLN A 177 -21.24 -18.51 11.85
C GLN A 177 -22.77 -18.54 11.74
N LEU A 178 -23.44 -17.39 11.83
CA LEU A 178 -24.89 -17.31 11.64
C LEU A 178 -25.30 -17.58 10.19
N ASN A 179 -24.46 -17.18 9.24
CA ASN A 179 -24.74 -17.28 7.80
C ASN A 179 -24.33 -18.63 7.18
N ASP A 180 -23.56 -19.48 7.87
CA ASP A 180 -23.17 -20.83 7.42
C ASP A 180 -24.38 -21.78 7.24
N LEU A 181 -25.56 -21.37 7.72
CA LEU A 181 -26.86 -22.00 7.45
C LEU A 181 -27.45 -21.64 6.08
N SER A 182 -26.78 -20.77 5.30
CA SER A 182 -27.20 -20.31 3.98
C SER A 182 -26.08 -20.48 2.96
N SER A 183 -26.35 -21.14 1.84
CA SER A 183 -25.38 -21.56 0.81
C SER A 183 -24.72 -20.43 0.00
N ASP A 184 -24.80 -19.17 0.45
CA ASP A 184 -24.37 -17.97 -0.28
C ASP A 184 -23.50 -17.06 0.60
N SER A 185 -22.63 -17.64 1.42
CA SER A 185 -21.81 -16.86 2.35
C SER A 185 -20.70 -16.11 1.60
N LYS A 186 -20.69 -14.78 1.75
CA LYS A 186 -19.63 -13.88 1.22
C LYS A 186 -18.34 -13.94 2.03
N ASN A 187 -18.34 -14.65 3.17
CA ASN A 187 -17.25 -14.69 4.14
C ASN A 187 -16.66 -16.10 4.17
N ASN A 188 -15.36 -16.22 3.93
CA ASN A 188 -14.66 -17.48 4.10
C ASN A 188 -14.05 -17.54 5.51
N LEU A 189 -14.70 -18.27 6.43
CA LEU A 189 -14.22 -18.49 7.79
C LEU A 189 -13.46 -19.82 7.85
N ILE A 190 -12.15 -19.75 8.09
CA ILE A 190 -11.29 -20.94 8.26
C ILE A 190 -10.76 -20.94 9.70
N ILE A 191 -11.23 -21.91 10.49
CA ILE A 191 -10.71 -22.21 11.83
C ILE A 191 -10.22 -23.65 11.79
N THR A 192 -8.94 -23.88 12.08
CA THR A 192 -8.33 -25.20 11.99
C THR A 192 -7.34 -25.44 13.13
N GLU A 193 -7.25 -26.69 13.56
CA GLU A 193 -6.22 -27.19 14.46
C GLU A 193 -5.56 -28.38 13.75
N ILE A 194 -4.27 -28.24 13.42
CA ILE A 194 -3.51 -29.23 12.64
C ILE A 194 -2.22 -29.61 13.38
N LEU A 195 -1.89 -30.89 13.35
CA LEU A 195 -0.63 -31.40 13.89
C LEU A 195 0.46 -31.28 12.83
N LEU A 196 1.50 -30.49 13.12
CA LEU A 196 2.65 -30.28 12.24
C LEU A 196 3.94 -30.37 13.06
N ASP A 197 4.98 -30.98 12.50
CA ASP A 197 6.34 -30.88 13.05
C ASP A 197 6.91 -29.46 12.88
N GLU A 198 8.06 -29.18 13.51
CA GLU A 198 8.63 -27.82 13.50
C GLU A 198 9.02 -27.36 12.09
N ASN A 199 9.51 -28.26 11.24
CA ASN A 199 9.88 -27.95 9.87
C ASN A 199 8.64 -27.57 9.03
N SER A 200 7.57 -28.33 9.18
CA SER A 200 6.29 -28.11 8.51
C SER A 200 5.59 -26.84 9.00
N GLN A 201 5.67 -26.54 10.31
CA GLN A 201 5.19 -25.26 10.87
C GLN A 201 5.95 -24.07 10.27
N GLN A 202 7.27 -24.18 10.11
CA GLN A 202 8.08 -23.12 9.51
C GLN A 202 7.75 -22.93 8.03
N GLU A 203 7.61 -24.01 7.25
CA GLU A 203 7.25 -23.91 5.84
C GLU A 203 5.83 -23.36 5.66
N PHE A 204 4.84 -23.83 6.43
CA PHE A 204 3.48 -23.27 6.40
C PHE A 204 3.47 -21.75 6.62
N ASN A 205 4.17 -21.28 7.66
CA ASN A 205 4.28 -19.86 7.95
C ASN A 205 5.01 -19.07 6.85
N LYS A 206 5.99 -19.69 6.18
CA LYS A 206 6.72 -19.10 5.07
C LYS A 206 5.85 -19.00 3.81
N GLU A 207 5.07 -20.02 3.49
CA GLU A 207 4.11 -20.00 2.39
C GLU A 207 3.00 -18.97 2.61
N LEU A 208 2.44 -18.92 3.82
CA LEU A 208 1.43 -17.92 4.19
C LEU A 208 1.97 -16.49 4.02
N ARG A 209 3.21 -16.23 4.46
CA ARG A 209 3.87 -14.93 4.24
C ARG A 209 4.05 -14.63 2.75
N LYS A 210 4.52 -15.59 1.95
CA LYS A 210 4.68 -15.43 0.49
C LYS A 210 3.34 -15.10 -0.18
N LEU A 211 2.26 -15.77 0.22
CA LEU A 211 0.90 -15.52 -0.27
C LEU A 211 0.47 -14.09 0.00
N VAL A 212 0.59 -13.62 1.25
CA VAL A 212 0.24 -12.25 1.63
C VAL A 212 1.07 -11.22 0.86
N GLU A 213 2.38 -11.42 0.73
CA GLU A 213 3.24 -10.48 -0.01
C GLU A 213 2.91 -10.43 -1.51
N ARG A 214 2.54 -11.57 -2.12
CA ARG A 214 2.07 -11.62 -3.51
C ARG A 214 0.84 -10.71 -3.72
N TYR A 215 -0.16 -10.83 -2.86
CA TYR A 215 -1.39 -10.02 -3.00
C TYR A 215 -1.22 -8.57 -2.56
N LYS A 216 -0.31 -8.27 -1.63
CA LYS A 216 0.12 -6.88 -1.38
C LYS A 216 0.74 -6.22 -2.62
N ALA A 217 1.54 -6.95 -3.38
CA ALA A 217 2.12 -6.43 -4.62
C ALA A 217 1.03 -6.14 -5.66
N ILE A 218 0.01 -7.01 -5.79
CA ILE A 218 -1.16 -6.79 -6.65
C ILE A 218 -1.95 -5.56 -6.20
N SER A 219 -2.25 -5.46 -4.90
CA SER A 219 -2.98 -4.32 -4.32
C SER A 219 -2.31 -2.98 -4.60
N LYS A 220 -0.97 -2.91 -4.59
CA LYS A 220 -0.23 -1.69 -4.97
C LYS A 220 -0.50 -1.30 -6.42
N VAL A 221 -0.54 -2.25 -7.35
CA VAL A 221 -0.84 -2.00 -8.76
C VAL A 221 -2.27 -1.51 -8.92
N GLU A 222 -3.24 -2.16 -8.27
CA GLU A 222 -4.66 -1.79 -8.31
C GLU A 222 -4.92 -0.39 -7.74
N LEU A 223 -4.20 -0.02 -6.67
CA LEU A 223 -4.25 1.32 -6.07
C LEU A 223 -3.67 2.40 -6.99
N ILE A 224 -2.68 2.06 -7.81
CA ILE A 224 -2.11 2.98 -8.80
C ILE A 224 -3.06 3.13 -9.99
N SER A 225 -3.61 2.03 -10.50
CA SER A 225 -4.46 2.02 -11.70
C SER A 225 -5.89 2.51 -11.46
N LYS A 226 -6.32 2.71 -10.21
CA LYS A 226 -7.71 3.06 -9.84
C LYS A 226 -8.72 2.10 -10.48
N SER A 227 -8.47 0.79 -10.34
CA SER A 227 -9.38 -0.23 -10.89
C SER A 227 -10.83 0.02 -10.44
N LYS A 228 -11.74 0.19 -11.42
CA LYS A 228 -13.16 0.53 -11.17
C LYS A 228 -13.93 -0.50 -10.34
N HIS A 229 -13.40 -1.73 -10.22
CA HIS A 229 -14.03 -2.84 -9.50
C HIS A 229 -13.25 -3.28 -8.26
N ALA A 230 -12.16 -2.59 -7.90
CA ALA A 230 -11.42 -2.93 -6.69
C ALA A 230 -12.21 -2.50 -5.45
N SER A 231 -12.34 -3.43 -4.50
CA SER A 231 -12.93 -3.19 -3.18
C SER A 231 -11.92 -3.53 -2.09
N ILE A 232 -12.13 -3.00 -0.89
CA ILE A 232 -11.27 -3.31 0.26
C ILE A 232 -11.49 -4.77 0.64
N PHE A 233 -10.44 -5.58 0.49
CA PHE A 233 -10.38 -6.94 1.01
C PHE A 233 -9.69 -6.95 2.38
N SER A 234 -10.34 -7.52 3.39
CA SER A 234 -9.80 -7.63 4.76
C SER A 234 -9.60 -9.10 5.10
N SER A 235 -8.43 -9.44 5.66
CA SER A 235 -8.11 -10.80 6.13
C SER A 235 -7.31 -10.73 7.43
N PHE A 236 -7.47 -11.73 8.29
CA PHE A 236 -6.78 -11.87 9.56
C PHE A 236 -6.29 -13.31 9.68
N PHE A 237 -4.99 -13.49 9.96
CA PHE A 237 -4.38 -14.81 10.16
C PHE A 237 -3.63 -14.79 11.49
N LEU A 238 -3.93 -15.77 12.35
CA LEU A 238 -3.20 -16.01 13.60
C LEU A 238 -2.73 -17.46 13.60
N THR A 239 -1.42 -17.67 13.58
CA THR A 239 -0.78 -18.99 13.58
C THR A 239 0.27 -19.02 14.68
N GLY A 240 0.40 -20.12 15.41
CA GLY A 240 1.35 -20.21 16.50
C GLY A 240 1.22 -21.50 17.31
N LYS A 241 2.11 -21.67 18.28
CA LYS A 241 2.05 -22.76 19.27
C LYS A 241 1.08 -22.33 20.39
N PHE A 242 -0.21 -22.38 20.11
CA PHE A 242 -1.28 -22.21 21.09
C PHE A 242 -2.37 -23.23 20.82
N SER A 243 -3.11 -23.62 21.85
CA SER A 243 -4.27 -24.47 21.71
C SER A 243 -5.53 -23.64 21.93
N TRP A 244 -6.60 -23.95 21.20
CA TRP A 244 -7.91 -23.38 21.48
C TRP A 244 -8.47 -23.81 22.83
N TRP A 245 -7.84 -24.82 23.44
CA TRP A 245 -8.24 -25.46 24.69
C TRP A 245 -7.34 -25.10 25.87
N SER A 246 -6.25 -24.35 25.66
CA SER A 246 -5.38 -23.90 26.76
C SER A 246 -5.98 -22.71 27.48
N SER A 247 -6.09 -22.82 28.81
CA SER A 247 -6.63 -21.81 29.74
C SER A 247 -5.81 -20.52 29.76
#